data_AF-A0A7V9R8S8-F1
#
_entry.id   AF-A0A7V9R8S8-F1
#
_cell.length_a   1.000
_cell.length_b   1.000
_cell.length_c   1.000
_cell.angle_alpha   90.00
_cell.angle_beta   90.00
_cell.angle_gamma   90.00
#
_symmetry.space_group_name_H-M   'P 1'
#
loop_
_entity.id
_entity.type
_entity.pdbx_description
1 polymer ?
#
loop_
_entity_poly.entity_id
_entity_poly.type
_entity_poly.pdbx_seq_one_letter_code
_entity_poly.pdbx_strand_id
1 'polypeptide(L)' 'MKNLPLADPGTPDLRSPGRYLIFVMRAQAGTLNVAVLFGIVWMVAQALMPAFIGRAIDEGVAANDTGRLTFWAMMLLAA' A
#
# COMPACT_ATOMS: atom_id res chain seq x y z
N MET A 1 -20.78 33.61 16.75
CA MET A 1 -19.91 32.59 16.11
C MET A 1 -19.52 31.59 17.19
N LYS A 2 -19.82 30.30 17.02
CA LYS A 2 -19.60 29.26 18.03
C LYS A 2 -18.13 28.85 17.95
N ASN A 3 -17.35 29.12 19.00
CA ASN A 3 -15.96 28.65 19.08
C ASN A 3 -15.97 27.12 19.17
N LEU A 4 -15.74 26.47 18.03
CA LEU A 4 -15.44 25.05 17.99
C LEU A 4 -14.02 24.90 18.52
N PRO A 5 -13.77 24.04 19.52
CA PRO A 5 -12.42 23.73 19.97
C PRO A 5 -11.73 22.93 18.87
N LEU A 6 -11.28 23.61 17.82
CA LEU A 6 -10.35 23.05 16.86
C LEU A 6 -9.02 22.92 17.59
N ALA A 7 -8.40 21.74 17.52
CA ALA A 7 -7.03 21.58 17.97
C ALA A 7 -6.16 22.58 17.19
N ASP A 8 -5.43 23.43 17.91
CA ASP A 8 -4.50 24.37 17.29
C ASP A 8 -3.41 23.57 16.57
N PRO A 9 -3.30 23.64 15.23
CA PRO A 9 -2.31 22.89 14.47
C PRO A 9 -0.87 23.39 14.71
N GLY A 10 -0.70 24.53 15.40
CA GLY A 10 0.58 25.20 15.61
C GLY A 10 0.95 26.13 14.45
N THR A 11 2.13 26.76 14.53
CA THR A 11 2.58 27.74 13.53
C THR A 11 3.44 27.11 12.44
N PRO A 12 3.06 27.16 11.15
CA PRO A 12 3.88 26.65 10.06
C PRO A 12 5.13 27.50 9.82
N ASP A 13 6.24 26.85 9.48
CA ASP A 13 7.43 27.55 8.95
C ASP A 13 7.25 27.82 7.45
N LEU A 14 7.11 29.11 7.09
CA LEU A 14 6.91 29.59 5.73
C LEU A 14 8.22 29.94 4.99
N ARG A 15 9.38 29.77 5.63
CA ARG A 15 10.68 30.13 5.06
C ARG A 15 11.10 29.23 3.90
N SER A 16 10.51 28.04 3.76
CA SER A 16 10.69 27.19 2.58
C SER A 16 9.45 26.33 2.29
N PRO A 17 9.13 26.07 1.00
CA PRO A 17 8.01 25.21 0.63
C PRO A 17 8.11 23.80 1.23
N GLY A 18 9.32 23.24 1.30
CA GLY A 18 9.55 21.90 1.85
C GLY A 18 9.24 21.82 3.35
N ARG A 19 9.61 22.84 4.14
CA ARG A 19 9.31 22.88 5.58
C ARG A 19 7.81 23.03 5.84
N TYR A 20 7.13 23.80 5.01
CA TYR A 20 5.68 23.91 5.05
C TYR A 20 5.01 22.55 4.77
N LEU A 21 5.42 21.83 3.72
CA LEU A 21 4.88 20.51 3.41
C LEU A 21 5.12 19.50 4.53
N ILE A 22 6.29 19.52 5.17
CA ILE A 22 6.56 18.66 6.33
C ILE A 22 5.64 18.99 7.50
N PHE A 23 5.41 20.28 7.78
CA PHE A 23 4.45 20.69 8.82
C PHE A 23 3.05 20.16 8.53
N VAL A 24 2.56 20.32 7.28
CA VAL A 24 1.25 19.81 6.86
C VAL A 24 1.19 18.28 6.98
N MET A 25 2.21 17.56 6.49
CA MET A 25 2.28 16.10 6.61
C MET A 25 2.22 15.63 8.06
N ARG A 26 2.90 16.34 8.98
CA ARG A 26 2.88 16.01 10.42
C ARG A 26 1.51 16.23 11.04
N ALA A 27 0.79 17.29 10.65
CA ALA A 27 -0.56 17.56 11.12
C ALA A 27 -1.58 16.48 10.68
N GLN A 28 -1.33 15.79 9.55
CA GLN A 28 -2.19 14.72 9.03
C GLN A 28 -1.51 13.34 8.99
N ALA A 29 -0.49 13.11 9.82
CA ALA A 29 0.37 11.93 9.74
C ALA A 29 -0.41 10.61 9.83
N GLY A 30 -1.48 10.55 10.62
CA GLY A 30 -2.35 9.37 10.71
C GLY A 30 -2.97 9.00 9.36
N THR A 31 -3.64 9.95 8.72
CA THR A 31 -4.25 9.77 7.40
C THR A 31 -3.22 9.46 6.32
N LEU A 32 -2.08 10.16 6.35
CA LEU A 32 -0.98 9.93 5.40
C LEU A 32 -0.44 8.51 5.51
N ASN A 33 -0.19 8.03 6.73
CA ASN A 33 0.29 6.68 6.97
C ASN A 33 -0.69 5.63 6.46
N VAL A 34 -1.99 5.81 6.72
CA VAL A 34 -3.03 4.90 6.21
C VAL A 34 -3.03 4.89 4.67
N ALA A 35 -2.94 6.06 4.04
CA ALA A 35 -2.90 6.16 2.58
C ALA A 35 -1.66 5.47 1.99
N VAL A 36 -0.48 5.65 2.61
CA VAL A 36 0.76 5.00 2.19
C VAL A 36 0.67 3.48 2.34
N LEU A 37 0.22 2.98 3.49
CA LEU A 37 0.06 1.55 3.73
C LEU A 37 -0.94 0.93 2.75
N PHE A 38 -2.06 1.61 2.53
CA PHE A 38 -3.05 1.18 1.55
C PHE A 38 -2.45 1.12 0.15
N GLY A 39 -1.70 2.14 -0.27
CA GLY A 39 -1.01 2.17 -1.56
C GLY A 39 0.01 1.04 -1.71
N ILE A 40 0.75 0.70 -0.66
CA ILE A 40 1.68 -0.43 -0.65
C ILE A 40 0.93 -1.75 -0.82
N VAL A 41 -0.13 -1.98 -0.02
CA VAL A 41 -0.95 -3.19 -0.12
C VAL A 41 -1.56 -3.34 -1.51
N TRP A 42 -2.08 -2.24 -2.06
CA TRP A 42 -2.63 -2.19 -3.40
C TRP A 42 -1.58 -2.58 -4.46
N MET A 43 -0.38 -2.00 -4.40
CA MET A 43 0.70 -2.30 -5.34
C MET A 43 1.17 -3.75 -5.22
N VAL A 44 1.29 -4.27 -4.00
CA VAL A 44 1.65 -5.68 -3.76
C VAL A 44 0.58 -6.60 -4.34
N ALA A 45 -0.71 -6.33 -4.10
CA ALA A 45 -1.79 -7.13 -4.65
C ALA A 45 -1.73 -7.21 -6.19
N GLN A 46 -1.47 -6.09 -6.86
CA GLN A 46 -1.27 -6.06 -8.32
C GLN A 46 -0.03 -6.88 -8.77
N ALA A 47 1.04 -6.90 -7.96
CA ALA A 47 2.25 -7.65 -8.25
C ALA A 47 2.14 -9.16 -7.95
N LEU A 48 1.19 -9.59 -7.11
CA LEU A 48 0.98 -11.01 -6.79
C LEU A 48 0.53 -11.82 -8.02
N MET A 49 -0.28 -11.22 -8.90
CA MET A 49 -0.78 -11.88 -10.10
C MET A 49 0.35 -12.41 -11.02
N PRO A 50 1.28 -11.59 -11.52
CA PRO A 50 2.38 -12.10 -12.33
C PRO A 50 3.32 -13.04 -11.54
N ALA A 51 3.49 -12.83 -10.23
CA ALA A 51 4.33 -13.69 -9.41
C ALA A 51 3.77 -15.12 -9.27
N PHE A 52 2.47 -15.27 -9.02
CA PHE A 52 1.83 -16.58 -8.93
C PHE A 52 1.74 -17.29 -10.27
N ILE A 53 1.50 -16.53 -11.35
CA ILE A 53 1.55 -17.09 -12.71
C ILE A 53 2.94 -17.66 -13.01
N GLY A 54 4.01 -16.91 -12.70
CA GLY A 54 5.38 -17.39 -12.87
C GLY A 54 5.63 -18.70 -12.12
N ARG A 55 5.25 -18.76 -10.84
CA ARG A 55 5.41 -19.99 -10.03
C ARG A 55 4.55 -21.15 -10.50
N ALA A 56 3.33 -20.89 -10.97
CA ALA A 56 2.46 -21.92 -11.56
C ALA A 56 3.11 -22.55 -12.81
N ILE A 57 3.78 -21.74 -13.62
CA ILE A 57 4.51 -22.21 -14.81
C ILE A 57 5.75 -23.00 -14.40
N ASP A 58 6.61 -22.44 -13.54
CA ASP A 58 7.89 -23.06 -13.16
C ASP A 58 7.70 -24.34 -12.35
N GLU A 59 6.83 -24.32 -11.36
CA GLU A 59 6.65 -25.43 -10.41
C GLU A 59 5.51 -26.36 -10.78
N GLY A 60 4.57 -25.92 -11.60
CA GLY A 60 3.44 -26.74 -12.06
C GLY A 60 3.69 -27.30 -13.45
N VAL A 61 3.77 -26.43 -14.45
CA VAL A 61 3.86 -26.85 -15.86
C VAL A 61 5.23 -27.45 -16.18
N ALA A 62 6.32 -26.75 -15.88
CA ALA A 62 7.67 -27.20 -16.21
C ALA A 62 8.10 -28.43 -15.38
N ALA A 63 7.65 -28.54 -14.14
CA ALA A 63 7.85 -29.72 -13.30
C ALA A 63 6.85 -30.86 -13.57
N ASN A 64 5.84 -30.63 -14.41
CA ASN A 64 4.74 -31.56 -14.70
C ASN A 64 3.99 -32.02 -13.43
N ASP A 65 3.85 -31.12 -12.45
CA ASP A 65 3.21 -31.35 -11.16
C ASP A 65 1.85 -30.62 -11.10
N THR A 66 0.77 -31.39 -11.30
CA THR A 66 -0.59 -30.86 -11.26
C THR A 66 -1.01 -30.37 -9.87
N GLY A 67 -0.42 -30.91 -8.81
CA GLY A 67 -0.67 -30.49 -7.43
C GLY A 67 -0.16 -29.08 -7.17
N ARG A 68 1.08 -28.78 -7.60
CA ARG A 68 1.61 -27.41 -7.50
C ARG A 68 0.93 -26.43 -8.44
N LEU A 69 0.54 -26.87 -9.63
CA LEU A 69 -0.22 -26.03 -10.56
C LEU A 69 -1.56 -25.58 -9.94
N THR A 70 -2.31 -26.52 -9.36
CA THR A 70 -3.58 -26.22 -8.69
C THR A 70 -3.40 -25.38 -7.43
N PHE A 71 -2.33 -25.61 -6.66
CA PHE A 71 -2.01 -24.78 -5.49
C PHE A 71 -1.78 -23.31 -5.87
N TRP A 72 -0.92 -23.03 -6.86
CA TRP A 72 -0.65 -21.65 -7.29
C TRP A 72 -1.86 -21.00 -7.98
N ALA A 73 -2.68 -21.77 -8.70
CA ALA A 73 -3.95 -21.29 -9.24
C ALA A 73 -4.95 -20.90 -8.13
N MET A 74 -5.03 -21.68 -7.04
CA MET A 74 -5.87 -21.35 -5.89
C MET A 74 -5.33 -20.13 -5.12
N MET A 75 -4.02 -19.99 -4.98
CA MET A 75 -3.42 -18.77 -4.40
C MET A 75 -3.74 -17.53 -5.24
N LEU A 76 -3.74 -17.65 -6.57
CA LEU A 76 -4.13 -16.56 -7.46
C LEU A 76 -5.62 -16.21 -7.32
N LEU A 77 -6.50 -17.19 -7.15
CA LEU A 77 -7.93 -16.97 -6.91
C LEU A 77 -8.22 -16.32 -5.55
N ALA A 78 -7.37 -16.56 -4.55
CA ALA A 78 -7.54 -16.07 -3.19
C ALA A 78 -6.89 -14.70 -2.93
N ALA A 79 -6.06 -14.21 -3.85
CA ALA A 79 -5.31 -12.95 -3.73
C ALA A 79 -6.01 -11.78 -4.42
#